data_AF-A0AA91A468-F1
#
_entry.id   AF-A0AA91A468-F1
#
_cell.length_a   1.000
_cell.length_b   1.000
_cell.length_c   1.000
_cell.angle_alpha   90.00
_cell.angle_beta   90.00
_cell.angle_gamma   90.00
#
_symmetry.space_group_name_H-M   'P 1'
#
loop_
_entity.id
_entity.type
_entity.pdbx_description
1 polymer ?
#
loop_
_entity_poly.entity_id
_entity_poly.type
_entity_poly.pdbx_seq_one_letter_code
_entity_poly.pdbx_strand_id
1 'polypeptide(L)'
;MTYKWTKLANQNPTEFKYVSLIGVGGKWNEGDDIDLKQVAPHNWYLTKQEIPAGGLKIRADHKWRDDGNWGFAEGQNYESKGTLITSGGSSNISVPAGTYNIYFNDITGAYAFVGVK
;
A
#
# COMPACT_ATOMS: atom_id res chain seq x y z
N MET A 1 28.46 11.99 -4.10
CA MET A 1 27.02 11.71 -3.89
C MET A 1 26.49 12.79 -2.97
N THR A 2 25.48 13.54 -3.38
CA THR A 2 24.88 14.60 -2.56
C THR A 2 23.57 14.07 -2.01
N TYR A 3 23.48 13.95 -0.69
CA TYR A 3 22.24 13.53 -0.03
C TYR A 3 21.38 14.75 0.25
N LYS A 4 20.08 14.67 -0.08
CA LYS A 4 19.09 15.69 0.28
C LYS A 4 18.17 15.12 1.34
N TRP A 5 18.14 15.77 2.49
CA TRP A 5 17.14 15.52 3.52
C TRP A 5 15.92 16.38 3.22
N THR A 6 14.76 15.73 3.06
CA THR A 6 13.48 16.42 2.95
C THR A 6 12.75 16.25 4.26
N LYS A 7 12.59 17.35 5.01
CA LYS A 7 11.73 17.36 6.20
C LYS A 7 10.28 17.30 5.75
N LEU A 8 9.54 16.30 6.22
CA LEU A 8 8.09 16.20 5.98
C LEU A 8 7.34 17.18 6.89
N ALA A 9 6.22 17.71 6.41
CA ALA A 9 5.41 18.67 7.18
C ALA A 9 4.87 18.03 8.48
N ASN A 10 4.46 16.77 8.41
CA ASN A 10 4.06 16.02 9.59
C ASN A 10 5.29 15.38 10.25
N GLN A 11 5.59 15.81 11.48
CA GLN A 11 6.69 15.28 12.28
C GLN A 11 6.22 14.26 13.33
N ASN A 12 4.91 14.13 13.54
CA ASN A 12 4.25 13.14 14.39
C ASN A 12 3.15 12.43 13.56
N PRO A 13 3.55 11.61 12.56
CA PRO A 13 2.61 10.86 11.73
C PRO A 13 1.64 10.01 12.57
N THR A 14 0.42 9.84 12.06
CA THR A 14 -0.57 8.93 12.65
C THR A 14 0.00 7.52 12.68
N GLU A 15 -0.02 6.88 13.84
CA GLU A 15 0.35 5.48 13.99
C GLU A 15 -0.86 4.59 13.71
N PHE A 16 -0.65 3.55 12.90
CA PHE A 16 -1.67 2.56 12.57
C PHE A 16 -1.34 1.23 13.25
N LYS A 17 -2.37 0.54 13.76
CA LYS A 17 -2.20 -0.78 14.35
C LYS A 17 -2.03 -1.84 13.26
N TYR A 18 -2.79 -1.69 12.18
CA TYR A 18 -2.72 -2.57 11.01
C TYR A 18 -2.62 -1.77 9.73
N VAL A 19 -1.89 -2.31 8.76
CA VAL A 19 -1.96 -1.91 7.36
C VAL A 19 -2.09 -3.18 6.55
N SER A 20 -3.11 -3.24 5.69
CA SER A 20 -3.51 -4.47 5.01
C SER A 20 -3.74 -4.23 3.52
N LEU A 21 -3.69 -5.31 2.75
CA LEU A 21 -4.32 -5.36 1.42
C LEU A 21 -5.80 -5.71 1.59
N ILE A 22 -6.66 -5.14 0.74
CA ILE A 22 -8.06 -5.52 0.58
C ILE A 22 -8.41 -5.56 -0.92
N GLY A 23 -9.36 -6.40 -1.33
CA GLY A 23 -9.77 -6.54 -2.73
C GLY A 23 -9.01 -7.60 -3.51
N VAL A 24 -8.00 -8.22 -2.91
CA VAL A 24 -7.22 -9.31 -3.53
C VAL A 24 -8.17 -10.43 -3.96
N GLY A 25 -8.21 -10.75 -5.26
CA GLY A 25 -9.14 -11.74 -5.81
C GLY A 25 -10.61 -11.32 -5.78
N GLY A 26 -10.90 -10.01 -5.72
CA GLY A 26 -12.26 -9.48 -5.66
C GLY A 26 -12.90 -9.53 -4.27
N LYS A 27 -12.11 -9.80 -3.23
CA LYS A 27 -12.57 -9.92 -1.84
C LYS A 27 -12.53 -8.58 -1.11
N TRP A 28 -13.67 -7.90 -1.00
CA TRP A 28 -13.78 -6.54 -0.46
C TRP A 28 -14.56 -6.45 0.86
N ASN A 29 -14.93 -7.58 1.47
CA ASN A 29 -15.73 -7.58 2.69
C ASN A 29 -14.88 -7.27 3.93
N GLU A 30 -15.55 -6.96 5.03
CA GLU A 30 -14.89 -6.88 6.33
C GLU A 30 -14.28 -8.24 6.70
N GLY A 31 -13.01 -8.24 7.09
CA GLY A 31 -12.26 -9.46 7.42
C GLY A 31 -11.57 -10.14 6.22
N ASP A 32 -11.74 -9.64 4.99
CA ASP A 32 -10.99 -10.11 3.82
C ASP A 32 -9.56 -9.51 3.74
N ASP A 33 -9.18 -8.69 4.71
CA ASP A 33 -7.88 -8.04 4.80
C ASP A 33 -6.72 -9.03 4.90
N ILE A 34 -5.63 -8.71 4.23
CA ILE A 34 -4.36 -9.42 4.35
C ILE A 34 -3.33 -8.47 4.95
N ASP A 35 -3.01 -8.68 6.23
CA ASP A 35 -2.13 -7.79 6.99
C ASP A 35 -0.69 -7.82 6.50
N LEU A 36 -0.12 -6.62 6.32
CA LEU A 36 1.31 -6.41 6.22
C LEU A 36 1.90 -6.35 7.63
N LYS A 37 3.16 -6.77 7.76
CA LYS A 37 3.93 -6.65 9.00
C LYS A 37 4.68 -5.32 9.03
N GLN A 38 4.54 -4.55 10.11
CA GLN A 38 5.42 -3.41 10.36
C GLN A 38 6.83 -3.92 10.69
N VAL A 39 7.82 -3.56 9.88
CA VAL A 39 9.22 -4.01 10.02
C VAL A 39 10.16 -2.91 10.53
N ALA A 40 9.73 -1.66 10.37
CA ALA A 40 10.28 -0.47 11.01
C ALA A 40 9.12 0.55 11.14
N PRO A 41 9.22 1.59 11.99
CA PRO A 41 8.19 2.61 12.09
C PRO A 41 7.76 3.10 10.70
N HIS A 42 6.46 3.01 10.43
CA HIS A 42 5.84 3.36 9.14
C HIS A 42 6.35 2.63 7.90
N ASN A 43 6.97 1.47 8.06
CA ASN A 43 7.42 0.63 6.95
C ASN A 43 6.83 -0.77 7.10
N TRP A 44 6.03 -1.14 6.10
CA TRP A 44 5.19 -2.31 6.08
C TRP A 44 5.67 -3.29 5.02
N TYR A 45 5.63 -4.57 5.35
CA TYR A 45 6.15 -5.63 4.52
C TYR A 45 5.24 -6.86 4.53
N LEU A 46 4.96 -7.41 3.35
CA LEU A 46 4.30 -8.70 3.18
C LEU A 46 5.08 -9.54 2.18
N THR A 47 5.37 -10.79 2.51
CA THR A 47 6.20 -11.66 1.68
C THR A 47 5.37 -12.71 0.96
N LYS A 48 5.76 -13.03 -0.27
CA LYS A 48 5.17 -14.11 -1.10
C LYS A 48 3.64 -14.07 -1.20
N GLN A 49 3.06 -12.88 -1.28
CA GLN A 49 1.63 -12.73 -1.47
C GLN A 49 1.28 -13.04 -2.92
N GLU A 50 0.40 -14.02 -3.14
CA GLU A 50 -0.21 -14.28 -4.43
C GLU A 50 -1.30 -13.24 -4.70
N ILE A 51 -1.19 -12.56 -5.84
CA ILE A 51 -2.15 -11.57 -6.32
C ILE A 51 -2.72 -12.09 -7.65
N PRO A 52 -4.01 -12.45 -7.71
CA PRO A 52 -4.68 -12.73 -8.98
C PRO A 52 -4.97 -11.43 -9.73
N ALA A 53 -5.33 -11.53 -11.01
CA ALA A 53 -5.75 -10.36 -11.79
C ALA A 53 -6.94 -9.66 -11.12
N GLY A 54 -6.88 -8.33 -11.01
CA GLY A 54 -7.91 -7.53 -10.37
C GLY A 54 -7.34 -6.27 -9.72
N GLY A 55 -8.21 -5.50 -9.08
CA GLY A 55 -7.82 -4.34 -8.30
C GLY A 55 -7.75 -4.66 -6.81
N LEU A 56 -6.83 -4.03 -6.10
CA LEU A 56 -6.74 -4.05 -4.63
C LEU A 56 -6.57 -2.63 -4.08
N LYS A 57 -6.65 -2.48 -2.76
CA LYS A 57 -6.25 -1.28 -2.02
C LYS A 57 -5.27 -1.66 -0.93
N ILE A 58 -4.51 -0.67 -0.45
CA ILE A 58 -3.86 -0.75 0.86
C ILE A 58 -4.71 0.11 1.82
N ARG A 59 -5.06 -0.38 3.00
CA ARG A 59 -5.81 0.40 4.00
C ARG A 59 -5.32 0.17 5.42
N ALA A 60 -5.55 1.17 6.28
CA ALA A 60 -5.18 1.12 7.68
C ALA A 60 -6.34 0.63 8.55
N ASP A 61 -5.99 -0.12 9.60
CA ASP A 61 -6.88 -0.59 10.67
C ASP A 61 -8.17 -1.25 10.18
N HIS A 62 -8.11 -1.89 9.01
CA HIS A 62 -9.23 -2.55 8.34
C HIS A 62 -10.44 -1.63 8.08
N LYS A 63 -10.19 -0.32 7.93
CA LYS A 63 -11.24 0.71 7.78
C LYS A 63 -11.07 1.51 6.51
N TRP A 64 -12.20 2.00 5.99
CA TRP A 64 -12.19 3.02 4.95
C TRP A 64 -12.06 4.39 5.59
N ARG A 65 -10.98 5.11 5.27
CA ARG A 65 -10.63 6.42 5.83
C ARG A 65 -9.88 7.24 4.79
N ASP A 66 -10.08 8.55 4.75
CA ASP A 66 -9.33 9.41 3.82
C ASP A 66 -7.84 9.52 4.16
N ASP A 67 -7.49 9.32 5.44
CA ASP A 67 -6.14 9.39 5.99
C ASP A 67 -5.44 8.02 6.10
N GLY A 68 -6.07 6.95 5.60
CA GLY A 68 -5.59 5.58 5.76
C GLY A 68 -6.13 4.64 4.68
N ASN A 69 -6.28 5.12 3.45
CA ASN A 69 -6.72 4.36 2.29
C ASN A 69 -5.89 4.80 1.08
N TRP A 70 -4.98 3.92 0.67
CA TRP A 70 -4.02 4.22 -0.38
C TRP A 70 -4.35 3.47 -1.66
N GLY A 71 -4.17 4.19 -2.76
CA GLY A 71 -4.38 3.66 -4.09
C GLY A 71 -3.71 4.53 -5.15
N PHE A 72 -3.98 4.19 -6.40
CA PHE A 72 -3.48 4.96 -7.53
C PHE A 72 -4.14 6.33 -7.61
N ALA A 73 -3.37 7.33 -8.04
CA ALA A 73 -3.94 8.57 -8.52
C ALA A 73 -4.78 8.32 -9.78
N GLU A 74 -5.68 9.24 -10.10
CA GLU A 74 -6.46 9.16 -11.33
C GLU A 74 -5.52 9.04 -12.55
N GLY A 75 -5.78 8.02 -13.39
CA GLY A 75 -4.98 7.76 -14.59
C GLY A 75 -3.58 7.18 -14.36
N GLN A 76 -3.18 6.87 -13.12
CA GLN A 76 -1.89 6.25 -12.84
C GLN A 76 -1.85 4.80 -13.34
N ASN A 77 -0.83 4.47 -14.14
CA ASN A 77 -0.55 3.12 -14.60
C ASN A 77 0.28 2.33 -13.59
N TYR A 78 0.20 1.01 -13.67
CA TYR A 78 1.02 0.14 -12.84
C TYR A 78 2.50 0.27 -13.17
N GLU A 79 3.29 0.50 -12.12
CA GLU A 79 4.74 0.26 -12.08
C GLU A 79 5.05 -0.63 -10.86
N SER A 80 6.12 -1.42 -10.94
CA SER A 80 6.54 -2.32 -9.86
C SER A 80 6.99 -1.57 -8.59
N LYS A 81 7.25 -0.26 -8.70
CA LYS A 81 7.48 0.64 -7.57
C LYS A 81 6.99 2.03 -7.95
N GLY A 82 6.61 2.81 -6.96
CA GLY A 82 6.12 4.17 -7.18
C GLY A 82 5.59 4.77 -5.90
N THR A 83 4.67 5.71 -6.05
CA THR A 83 3.99 6.37 -4.94
C THR A 83 2.47 6.24 -5.12
N LEU A 84 1.78 5.94 -4.02
CA LEU A 84 0.32 5.97 -3.92
C LEU A 84 -0.14 7.28 -3.30
N ILE A 85 -1.37 7.67 -3.58
CA ILE A 85 -2.04 8.76 -2.86
C ILE A 85 -2.93 8.18 -1.76
N THR A 86 -3.10 8.92 -0.66
CA THR A 86 -4.14 8.66 0.34
C THR A 86 -5.29 9.64 0.16
N SER A 87 -6.47 9.12 -0.17
CA SER A 87 -7.73 9.86 -0.23
C SER A 87 -8.89 8.91 -0.48
N GLY A 88 -10.11 9.31 -0.13
CA GLY A 88 -11.34 8.63 -0.54
C GLY A 88 -11.55 8.58 -2.06
N GLY A 89 -10.88 9.45 -2.82
CA GLY A 89 -10.90 9.47 -4.29
C GLY A 89 -9.78 8.68 -4.96
N SER A 90 -8.89 8.03 -4.19
CA SER A 90 -7.85 7.18 -4.78
C SER A 90 -8.50 6.03 -5.56
N SER A 91 -7.86 5.59 -6.64
CA SER A 91 -8.30 4.46 -7.47
C SER A 91 -7.74 3.12 -6.97
N ASN A 92 -8.32 2.01 -7.42
CA ASN A 92 -7.77 0.68 -7.11
C ASN A 92 -6.37 0.50 -7.72
N ILE A 93 -5.52 -0.23 -7.01
CA ILE A 93 -4.19 -0.64 -7.46
C ILE A 93 -4.40 -1.90 -8.31
N SER A 94 -4.25 -1.77 -9.63
CA SER A 94 -4.27 -2.92 -10.54
C SER A 94 -2.85 -3.45 -10.69
N VAL A 95 -2.59 -4.66 -10.21
CA VAL A 95 -1.28 -5.32 -10.26
C VAL A 95 -1.38 -6.52 -11.20
N PRO A 96 -0.41 -6.75 -12.10
CA PRO A 96 -0.37 -7.97 -12.90
C PRO A 96 -0.40 -9.21 -12.01
N ALA A 97 -1.10 -10.26 -12.43
CA ALA A 97 -1.18 -11.48 -11.64
C ALA A 97 0.21 -12.07 -11.38
N GLY A 98 0.47 -12.51 -10.15
CA GLY A 98 1.77 -13.06 -9.76
C GLY A 98 1.97 -13.10 -8.25
N THR A 99 3.15 -13.55 -7.82
CA THR A 99 3.53 -13.62 -6.42
C THR A 99 4.56 -12.56 -6.08
N TYR A 100 4.32 -11.76 -5.04
CA TYR A 100 5.11 -10.57 -4.74
C TYR A 100 5.58 -10.52 -3.29
N ASN A 101 6.78 -9.97 -3.10
CA ASN A 101 7.17 -9.31 -1.87
C ASN A 101 6.74 -7.83 -1.97
N ILE A 102 5.98 -7.35 -1.01
CA ILE A 102 5.32 -6.04 -1.04
C ILE A 102 5.89 -5.18 0.06
N TYR A 103 6.33 -3.98 -0.31
CA TYR A 103 6.84 -2.96 0.60
C TYR A 103 5.96 -1.73 0.50
N PHE A 104 5.69 -1.10 1.64
CA PHE A 104 4.88 0.11 1.68
C PHE A 104 5.32 1.02 2.83
N ASN A 105 5.35 2.33 2.57
CA ASN A 105 5.57 3.34 3.59
C ASN A 105 4.33 4.25 3.68
N ASP A 106 3.60 4.20 4.80
CA ASP A 106 2.30 4.88 4.95
C ASP A 106 2.40 6.40 5.05
N ILE A 107 3.58 6.94 5.37
CA ILE A 107 3.81 8.39 5.39
C ILE A 107 3.99 8.93 3.96
N THR A 108 4.85 8.28 3.18
CA THR A 108 5.25 8.77 1.85
C THR A 108 4.38 8.24 0.72
N GLY A 109 3.62 7.17 0.97
CA GLY A 109 2.91 6.41 -0.05
C GLY A 109 3.82 5.56 -0.94
N ALA A 110 5.14 5.55 -0.68
CA ALA A 110 6.08 4.79 -1.49
C ALA A 110 5.79 3.29 -1.38
N TYR A 111 5.72 2.61 -2.51
CA TYR A 111 5.43 1.19 -2.59
C TYR A 111 6.41 0.46 -3.52
N ALA A 112 6.53 -0.86 -3.31
CA ALA A 112 7.14 -1.75 -4.28
C ALA A 112 6.48 -3.15 -4.25
N PHE A 113 6.09 -3.65 -5.42
CA PHE A 113 5.70 -5.03 -5.69
C PHE A 113 6.86 -5.73 -6.40
N VAL A 114 7.65 -6.49 -5.65
CA VAL A 114 8.82 -7.22 -6.16
C VAL A 114 8.43 -8.65 -6.45
N GLY A 115 8.36 -9.03 -7.73
CA GLY A 115 8.02 -10.39 -8.14
C GLY A 115 9.00 -11.42 -7.55
N VAL A 116 8.46 -12.50 -7.02
CA VAL A 116 9.22 -13.65 -6.54
C VAL A 116 9.40 -14.60 -7.72
N LYS A 117 10.65 -14.95 -8.04
CA LYS A 117 10.97 -15.99 -9.04
C LYS A 117 10.91 -17.37 -8.41
#